data_AF-A0A9D8BWA1-F1
#
_entry.id   AF-A0A9D8BWA1-F1
#
_cell.length_a   1.000
_cell.length_b   1.000
_cell.length_c   1.000
_cell.angle_alpha   90.00
_cell.angle_beta   90.00
_cell.angle_gamma   90.00
#
_symmetry.space_group_name_H-M   'P 1'
#
loop_
_entity.id
_entity.type
_entity.pdbx_description
1 polymer ?
#
loop_
_entity_poly.entity_id
_entity_poly.type
_entity_poly.pdbx_seq_one_letter_code
_entity_poly.pdbx_strand_id
1 'polypeptide(L)'
;MGLLLTFVLSTVSGFLLGGKQPPAGEGLPIVGWHLYKDIRPSHFLGVHAQQFIPLVGIVADRFLGSYATLALAAGSSLYVVAWGLLTRASLS
;
A
#
# COMPACT_ATOMS: atom_id res chain seq x y z
N MET A 1 -1.30 -13.62 -5.03
CA MET A 1 -1.88 -12.29 -4.82
C MET A 1 -0.84 -11.22 -4.49
N GLY A 2 0.01 -11.40 -3.46
CA GLY A 2 1.01 -10.38 -3.08
C GLY A 2 1.95 -9.94 -4.21
N LEU A 3 2.51 -10.87 -4.99
CA LEU A 3 3.37 -10.56 -6.16
C LEU A 3 2.63 -9.73 -7.23
N LEU A 4 1.43 -10.16 -7.62
CA LEU A 4 0.61 -9.45 -8.61
C LEU A 4 0.27 -8.03 -8.14
N LEU A 5 -0.17 -7.90 -6.89
CA LEU A 5 -0.47 -6.59 -6.31
C LEU A 5 0.79 -5.73 -6.23
N THR A 6 1.94 -6.31 -5.89
CA THR A 6 3.22 -5.58 -5.89
C THR A 6 3.50 -5.03 -7.27
N PHE A 7 3.44 -5.88 -8.30
CA PHE A 7 3.70 -5.47 -9.68
C PHE A 7 2.76 -4.35 -10.11
N VAL A 8 1.44 -4.51 -9.95
CA VAL A 8 0.45 -3.52 -10.42
C VAL A 8 0.56 -2.21 -9.65
N LEU A 9 0.50 -2.27 -8.31
CA LEU A 9 0.44 -1.08 -7.46
C LEU A 9 1.77 -0.31 -7.48
N SER A 10 2.92 -1.02 -7.47
CA SER A 10 4.24 -0.41 -7.59
C SER A 10 4.43 0.25 -8.96
N THR A 11 4.04 -0.40 -10.05
CA THR A 11 4.20 0.15 -11.40
C THR A 11 3.42 1.46 -11.53
N VAL A 12 2.13 1.45 -11.17
CA VAL A 12 1.27 2.65 -11.27
C VAL A 12 1.80 3.79 -10.41
N SER A 13 2.06 3.54 -9.13
CA SER A 13 2.55 4.58 -8.21
C SER A 13 3.98 5.03 -8.54
N GLY A 14 4.82 4.14 -9.09
CA GLY A 14 6.18 4.44 -9.53
C GLY A 14 6.21 5.39 -10.71
N PHE A 15 5.35 5.18 -11.72
CA PHE A 15 5.16 6.15 -12.80
C PHE A 15 4.65 7.50 -12.28
N LEU A 16 3.75 7.50 -11.30
CA LEU A 16 3.26 8.73 -10.67
C LEU A 16 4.32 9.44 -9.81
N LEU A 17 5.29 8.72 -9.26
CA LEU A 17 6.40 9.25 -8.46
C LEU A 17 7.57 9.75 -9.34
N GLY A 18 7.76 9.16 -10.52
CA GLY A 18 8.85 9.51 -11.44
C GLY A 18 8.98 11.02 -11.65
N GLY A 19 10.16 11.56 -11.39
CA GLY A 19 10.46 12.98 -11.59
C GLY A 19 9.89 13.94 -10.54
N LYS A 20 9.16 13.47 -9.51
CA LYS A 20 8.66 14.32 -8.43
C LYS A 20 9.67 14.43 -7.30
N GLN A 21 9.96 15.66 -6.88
CA GLN A 21 10.69 15.91 -5.64
C GLN A 21 9.76 15.73 -4.44
N PRO A 22 10.29 15.28 -3.29
CA PRO A 22 9.57 15.33 -2.02
C PRO A 22 8.99 16.73 -1.74
N PRO A 23 7.78 16.83 -1.16
CA PRO A 23 7.27 18.12 -0.70
C PRO A 23 8.23 18.77 0.31
N ALA A 24 8.38 20.10 0.21
CA ALA A 24 9.17 20.87 1.16
C ALA A 24 8.44 21.03 2.50
N GLY A 25 9.20 21.09 3.60
CA GLY A 25 8.66 21.24 4.95
C GLY A 25 8.88 19.99 5.83
N GLU A 26 8.28 20.02 7.01
CA GLU A 26 8.39 18.93 7.98
C GLU A 26 7.37 17.82 7.64
N GLY A 27 7.90 16.67 7.21
CA GLY A 27 7.13 15.43 7.10
C GLY A 27 7.11 14.65 8.42
N LEU A 28 6.51 13.47 8.40
CA LEU A 28 6.50 12.54 9.55
C LEU A 28 7.93 12.25 10.05
N PRO A 29 8.18 12.20 11.37
CA PRO A 29 9.52 12.23 11.96
C PRO A 29 10.42 11.04 11.62
N ILE A 30 9.85 9.91 11.16
CA ILE A 30 10.62 8.69 10.86
C ILE A 30 10.84 8.53 9.35
N VAL A 31 9.80 8.79 8.55
CA VAL A 31 9.78 8.47 7.12
C VAL A 31 9.82 9.71 6.22
N GLY A 32 9.67 10.90 6.81
CA GLY A 32 9.68 12.18 6.09
C GLY A 32 8.54 12.36 5.10
N TRP A 33 7.50 11.53 5.17
CA TRP A 33 6.35 11.60 4.28
C TRP A 33 5.35 12.66 4.72
N HIS A 34 4.67 13.24 3.74
CA HIS A 34 3.45 13.99 3.98
C HIS A 34 2.25 13.09 3.66
N LEU A 35 1.11 13.32 4.30
CA LEU A 35 -0.13 12.58 3.98
C LEU A 35 -0.96 13.26 2.90
N TYR A 36 -0.52 14.44 2.44
CA TYR A 36 -1.15 15.23 1.40
C TYR A 36 -0.10 15.63 0.37
N LYS A 37 -0.43 15.55 -0.93
CA LYS A 37 0.47 15.88 -2.05
C LYS A 37 1.82 15.12 -2.06
N ASP A 38 1.84 13.92 -1.50
CA ASP A 38 3.01 13.05 -1.47
C ASP A 38 2.63 11.63 -1.87
N ILE A 39 3.23 11.14 -2.94
CA ILE A 39 2.94 9.82 -3.51
C ILE A 39 3.78 8.70 -2.84
N ARG A 40 4.82 9.06 -2.06
CA ARG A 40 5.73 8.08 -1.43
C ARG A 40 5.02 7.08 -0.51
N PRO A 41 4.02 7.46 0.32
CA PRO A 41 3.26 6.49 1.12
C PRO A 41 2.51 5.46 0.26
N SER A 42 1.86 5.90 -0.82
CA SER A 42 1.20 4.99 -1.78
C SER A 42 2.22 4.07 -2.43
N HIS A 43 3.34 4.63 -2.90
CA HIS A 43 4.38 3.83 -3.53
C HIS A 43 5.00 2.78 -2.59
N PHE A 44 5.20 3.14 -1.32
CA PHE A 44 5.67 2.22 -0.29
C PHE A 44 4.71 1.03 -0.13
N LEU A 45 3.40 1.26 -0.02
CA LEU A 45 2.42 0.16 -0.01
C LEU A 45 2.48 -0.65 -1.31
N GLY A 46 2.68 0.00 -2.46
CA GLY A 46 2.83 -0.67 -3.74
C GLY A 46 3.97 -1.70 -3.72
N VAL A 47 5.18 -1.29 -3.32
CA VAL A 47 6.36 -2.17 -3.36
C VAL A 47 6.37 -3.26 -2.26
N HIS A 48 5.64 -3.06 -1.15
CA HIS A 48 5.61 -4.00 -0.02
C HIS A 48 4.41 -4.95 -0.01
N ALA A 49 3.55 -4.95 -1.03
CA ALA A 49 2.35 -5.80 -1.04
C ALA A 49 2.70 -7.30 -0.93
N GLN A 50 3.82 -7.73 -1.49
CA GLN A 50 4.31 -9.12 -1.39
C GLN A 50 4.68 -9.49 0.05
N GLN A 51 5.07 -8.56 0.90
CA GLN A 51 5.38 -8.85 2.30
C GLN A 51 4.11 -8.84 3.14
N PHE A 52 3.23 -7.84 2.97
CA PHE A 52 2.04 -7.70 3.82
C PHE A 52 0.95 -8.73 3.52
N ILE A 53 0.65 -9.01 2.25
CA ILE A 53 -0.48 -9.89 1.89
C ILE A 53 -0.28 -11.33 2.38
N PRO A 54 0.91 -11.95 2.27
CA PRO A 54 1.15 -13.27 2.88
C PRO A 54 1.06 -13.27 4.40
N LEU A 55 1.49 -12.20 5.08
CA LEU A 55 1.34 -12.09 6.53
C LEU A 55 -0.14 -12.07 6.95
N VAL A 56 -0.98 -11.35 6.21
CA VAL A 56 -2.45 -11.41 6.38
C VAL A 56 -2.96 -12.83 6.19
N GLY A 57 -2.46 -13.55 5.17
CA GLY A 57 -2.82 -14.95 4.93
C GLY A 57 -2.45 -15.87 6.09
N ILE A 58 -1.23 -15.75 6.64
CA ILE A 58 -0.76 -16.54 7.79
C ILE A 58 -1.64 -16.29 9.02
N VAL A 59 -1.94 -15.02 9.30
CA VAL A 59 -2.81 -14.64 10.43
C VAL A 59 -4.24 -15.16 10.21
N ALA A 60 -4.78 -15.00 9.01
CA ALA A 60 -6.12 -15.46 8.68
C ALA A 60 -6.26 -16.99 8.84
N ASP A 61 -5.29 -17.74 8.31
CA ASP A 61 -5.25 -19.20 8.44
C ASP A 61 -5.16 -19.65 9.90
N ARG A 62 -4.30 -19.01 10.69
CA ARG A 62 -4.04 -19.39 12.08
C ARG A 62 -5.21 -19.11 13.04
N PHE A 63 -5.97 -18.04 12.80
CA PHE A 63 -6.94 -17.53 13.78
C PHE A 63 -8.40 -17.59 13.31
N LEU A 64 -8.66 -17.65 12.00
CA LEU A 64 -10.02 -17.49 11.46
C LEU A 64 -10.57 -18.76 10.80
N GLY A 65 -9.76 -19.83 10.69
CA GLY A 65 -10.20 -21.17 10.27
C GLY A 65 -10.98 -21.14 8.96
N SER A 66 -12.26 -21.54 9.00
CA SER A 66 -13.15 -21.56 7.83
C SER A 66 -13.34 -20.19 7.16
N TYR A 67 -13.06 -19.09 7.86
CA TYR A 67 -13.15 -17.72 7.31
C TYR A 67 -11.82 -17.19 6.74
N ALA A 68 -10.75 -17.98 6.73
CA ALA A 68 -9.42 -17.53 6.31
C ALA A 68 -9.40 -16.92 4.89
N THR A 69 -10.05 -17.57 3.94
CA THR A 69 -10.14 -17.07 2.56
C THR A 69 -10.87 -15.73 2.46
N LEU A 70 -11.99 -15.59 3.19
CA LEU A 70 -12.74 -14.33 3.23
C LEU A 70 -11.90 -13.22 3.88
N ALA A 71 -11.22 -13.52 4.98
CA ALA A 71 -10.37 -12.58 5.67
C ALA A 71 -9.17 -12.13 4.81
N LEU A 72 -8.54 -13.04 4.06
CA LEU A 72 -7.49 -12.72 3.12
C LEU A 72 -8.01 -11.82 1.98
N ALA A 73 -9.18 -12.11 1.43
CA ALA A 73 -9.80 -11.30 0.39
C ALA A 73 -10.15 -9.89 0.91
N ALA A 74 -10.76 -9.80 2.10
CA ALA A 74 -11.08 -8.55 2.76
C ALA A 74 -9.81 -7.72 3.06
N GLY A 75 -8.78 -8.33 3.64
CA GLY A 75 -7.51 -7.69 3.93
C GLY A 75 -6.78 -7.21 2.68
N SER A 76 -6.79 -8.02 1.61
CA SER A 76 -6.23 -7.61 0.31
C SER A 76 -6.99 -6.43 -0.30
N SER A 77 -8.32 -6.43 -0.17
CA SER A 77 -9.18 -5.35 -0.67
C SER A 77 -8.94 -4.05 0.10
N LEU A 78 -8.88 -4.12 1.44
CA LEU A 78 -8.54 -2.99 2.30
C LEU A 78 -7.15 -2.43 1.98
N TYR A 79 -6.17 -3.28 1.69
CA TYR A 79 -4.84 -2.87 1.29
C TYR A 79 -4.86 -2.04 -0.01
N VAL A 80 -5.60 -2.49 -1.02
CA VAL A 80 -5.77 -1.76 -2.29
C VAL A 80 -6.53 -0.45 -2.08
N VAL A 81 -7.55 -0.43 -1.22
CA VAL A 81 -8.29 0.80 -0.88
C VAL A 81 -7.36 1.81 -0.19
N ALA A 82 -6.56 1.39 0.79
CA ALA A 82 -5.60 2.26 1.46
C ALA A 82 -4.58 2.85 0.48
N TRP A 83 -4.03 2.02 -0.41
CA TRP A 83 -3.16 2.47 -1.51
C TRP A 83 -3.86 3.50 -2.42
N GLY A 84 -5.12 3.25 -2.79
CA GLY A 84 -5.91 4.13 -3.65
C GLY A 84 -6.23 5.47 -2.99
N LEU A 85 -6.57 5.48 -1.70
CA LEU A 85 -6.84 6.70 -0.93
C LEU A 85 -5.57 7.57 -0.81
N LEU A 86 -4.42 6.97 -0.50
CA LEU A 86 -3.14 7.69 -0.45
C LEU A 86 -2.75 8.22 -1.83
N THR A 87 -2.98 7.45 -2.89
CA THR A 87 -2.76 7.91 -4.27
C THR A 87 -3.66 9.11 -4.58
N ARG A 88 -4.95 9.04 -4.26
CA ARG A 88 -5.88 10.15 -4.46
C ARG A 88 -5.45 11.40 -3.69
N ALA A 89 -5.12 11.27 -2.40
CA ALA A 89 -4.65 12.37 -1.56
C ALA A 89 -3.35 13.01 -2.06
N SER A 90 -2.54 12.26 -2.82
CA SER A 90 -1.33 12.78 -3.46
C SER A 90 -1.59 13.58 -4.75
N LEU A 91 -2.75 13.38 -5.39
CA LEU A 91 -3.09 13.98 -6.69
C LEU A 91 -4.08 15.16 -6.58
N SER A 92 -4.76 15.30 -5.43
CA SER A 92 -5.64 16.43 -5.08
C SER A 92 -4.86 17.59 -4.46
#